data_AF-A0A0W0GFM8-F1
#
_entry.id   AF-A0A0W0GFM8-F1
#
_cell.length_a   1.000
_cell.length_b   1.000
_cell.length_c   1.000
_cell.angle_alpha   90.00
_cell.angle_beta   90.00
_cell.angle_gamma   90.00
#
_symmetry.space_group_name_H-M   'P 1'
#
loop_
_entity.id
_entity.type
_entity.pdbx_description
1 polymer ?
#
loop_
_entity_poly.entity_id
_entity_poly.type
_entity_poly.pdbx_seq_one_letter_code
_entity_poly.pdbx_strand_id
1 'polypeptide(L)'
;MNPEIFPDPARFYPERWLEDKDHALDRYLVTFGKGPRSCIGINLAWSELYIIFGNVFRKLDLHSDNDIWSEVQLGEYFVPMYKGDVLSATAKERE
;
A
#
# COMPACT_ATOMS: atom_id res chain seq x y z
N MET A 1 -11.14 -5.33 -7.68
CA MET A 1 -11.88 -4.31 -6.91
C MET A 1 -13.33 -4.78 -6.75
N ASN A 2 -13.63 -5.58 -5.72
CA ASN A 2 -14.99 -6.10 -5.48
C ASN A 2 -15.70 -5.23 -4.42
N PRO A 3 -16.74 -4.45 -4.78
CA PRO A 3 -17.44 -3.57 -3.86
C PRO A 3 -18.29 -4.30 -2.81
N GLU A 4 -18.67 -5.56 -3.04
CA GLU A 4 -19.43 -6.36 -2.07
C GLU A 4 -18.58 -6.77 -0.86
N ILE A 5 -17.26 -6.89 -1.05
CA ILE A 5 -16.30 -7.25 0.00
C ILE A 5 -15.64 -5.99 0.57
N PHE A 6 -15.26 -5.06 -0.31
CA PHE A 6 -14.58 -3.83 0.06
C PHE A 6 -15.43 -2.63 -0.39
N PRO A 7 -16.28 -2.05 0.48
CA PRO A 7 -17.00 -0.82 0.15
C PRO A 7 -16.03 0.27 -0.28
N ASP A 8 -16.32 0.99 -1.36
CA ASP A 8 -15.40 1.94 -2.02
C ASP A 8 -14.00 1.34 -2.33
N PRO A 9 -13.92 0.28 -3.16
CA PRO A 9 -12.70 -0.51 -3.32
C PRO A 9 -11.57 0.22 -4.05
N ALA A 10 -11.87 1.35 -4.71
CA ALA A 10 -10.89 2.19 -5.38
C ALA A 10 -10.32 3.29 -4.47
N ARG A 11 -10.92 3.52 -3.29
CA ARG A 11 -10.45 4.52 -2.34
C ARG A 11 -9.37 3.91 -1.44
N PHE A 12 -8.27 4.63 -1.25
CA PHE A 12 -7.30 4.30 -0.21
C PHE A 12 -7.91 4.58 1.17
N TYR A 13 -8.37 3.53 1.83
CA TYR A 13 -9.04 3.59 3.14
C TYR A 13 -8.43 2.54 4.07
N PRO A 14 -7.27 2.82 4.69
CA PRO A 14 -6.57 1.87 5.58
C PRO A 14 -7.33 1.59 6.88
N GLU A 15 -8.15 2.52 7.37
CA GLU A 15 -8.90 2.39 8.61
C GLU A 15 -9.88 1.21 8.59
N ARG A 16 -10.33 0.76 7.40
CA ARG A 16 -11.20 -0.42 7.26
C ARG A 16 -10.65 -1.67 7.94
N TRP A 17 -9.32 -1.82 8.00
CA TRP A 17 -8.66 -2.96 8.62
C TRP A 17 -8.65 -2.87 10.16
N LEU A 18 -8.83 -1.66 10.70
CA LEU A 18 -8.99 -1.42 12.13
C LEU A 18 -10.46 -1.53 12.57
N GLU A 19 -11.38 -1.20 11.68
CA GLU A 19 -12.84 -1.29 11.91
C GLU A 19 -13.35 -2.73 11.86
N ASP A 20 -12.69 -3.61 11.09
CA ASP A 20 -12.98 -5.03 11.00
C ASP A 20 -12.47 -5.80 12.22
N LYS A 21 -13.24 -5.74 13.32
CA LYS A 21 -12.88 -6.34 14.61
C LYS A 21 -12.64 -7.84 14.58
N ASP A 22 -13.30 -8.55 13.65
CA ASP A 22 -13.19 -10.01 13.53
C ASP A 22 -12.07 -10.42 12.57
N HIS A 23 -11.33 -9.47 11.98
CA HIS A 23 -10.32 -9.70 10.94
C HIS A 23 -10.86 -10.55 9.78
N ALA A 24 -12.16 -10.41 9.49
CA ALA A 24 -12.86 -11.15 8.45
C ALA A 24 -12.38 -10.77 7.03
N LEU A 25 -11.80 -9.59 6.85
CA LEU A 25 -11.25 -9.08 5.59
C LEU A 25 -9.91 -9.74 5.24
N ASP A 26 -9.14 -10.21 6.23
CA ASP A 26 -7.80 -10.80 6.01
C ASP A 26 -7.85 -11.98 5.05
N ARG A 27 -8.93 -12.75 5.06
CA ARG A 27 -9.10 -13.90 4.15
C ARG A 27 -9.18 -13.50 2.68
N TYR A 28 -9.56 -12.25 2.40
CA TYR A 28 -9.71 -11.68 1.05
C TYR A 28 -8.47 -10.88 0.63
N LEU A 29 -7.49 -10.67 1.52
CA LEU A 29 -6.21 -10.07 1.19
C LEU A 29 -5.28 -11.10 0.55
N VAL A 30 -5.27 -11.15 -0.79
CA VAL A 30 -4.52 -12.16 -1.57
C VAL A 30 -3.38 -11.56 -2.40
N THR A 31 -2.81 -10.44 -1.96
CA THR A 31 -1.73 -9.71 -2.67
C THR A 31 -0.46 -10.55 -2.89
N PHE A 32 -0.17 -11.48 -1.99
CA PHE A 32 0.95 -12.43 -2.10
C PHE A 32 0.54 -13.81 -2.64
N GLY A 33 -0.70 -13.95 -3.15
CA GLY A 33 -1.30 -15.23 -3.48
C GLY A 33 -1.62 -16.07 -2.23
N LYS A 34 -2.31 -17.20 -2.44
CA LYS A 34 -2.71 -18.13 -1.37
C LYS A 34 -2.56 -19.59 -1.82
N GLY A 35 -2.30 -20.49 -0.89
CA GLY A 35 -2.15 -21.92 -1.16
C GLY A 35 -0.73 -22.31 -1.60
N PRO A 36 -0.56 -23.42 -2.35
CA PRO A 36 0.74 -24.04 -2.58
C PRO A 36 1.70 -23.22 -3.46
N ARG A 37 1.18 -22.22 -4.19
CA ARG A 37 1.97 -21.27 -4.99
C ARG A 37 1.93 -19.84 -4.43
N SER A 38 1.68 -19.70 -3.14
CA SER A 38 1.80 -18.40 -2.46
C SER A 38 3.26 -17.93 -2.45
N CYS A 39 3.45 -16.61 -2.35
CA CYS A 39 4.77 -16.00 -2.31
C CYS A 39 5.56 -16.53 -1.11
N ILE A 40 6.71 -17.15 -1.40
CA ILE A 40 7.65 -17.61 -0.36
C ILE A 40 8.25 -16.44 0.45
N GLY A 41 8.31 -15.25 -0.15
CA GLY A 41 8.89 -14.05 0.44
C GLY A 41 7.95 -13.24 1.33
N ILE A 42 6.72 -13.70 1.61
CA ILE A 42 5.71 -12.91 2.33
C ILE A 42 6.19 -12.39 3.70
N ASN A 43 6.88 -13.23 4.48
CA ASN A 43 7.37 -12.84 5.80
C ASN A 43 8.52 -11.82 5.73
N LEU A 44 9.39 -11.96 4.73
CA LEU A 44 10.48 -11.01 4.49
C LEU A 44 9.90 -9.66 4.05
N ALA A 45 8.96 -9.67 3.09
CA ALA A 45 8.31 -8.46 2.60
C ALA A 45 7.63 -7.68 3.74
N TRP A 46 6.89 -8.36 4.64
CA TRP A 46 6.32 -7.71 5.81
C TRP A 46 7.38 -7.13 6.74
N SER A 47 8.45 -7.88 7.01
CA SER A 47 9.53 -7.41 7.88
C SER A 47 10.20 -6.15 7.33
N GLU A 48 10.49 -6.13 6.02
CA GLU A 48 11.04 -4.97 5.33
C GLU A 48 10.07 -3.79 5.35
N LEU A 49 8.78 -3.99 5.05
CA LEU A 49 7.77 -2.93 5.10
C LEU A 49 7.68 -2.30 6.49
N TYR A 50 7.66 -3.09 7.56
CA TYR A 50 7.62 -2.55 8.92
C TYR A 50 8.88 -1.75 9.26
N ILE A 51 10.06 -2.23 8.87
CA ILE A 51 11.32 -1.50 9.09
C ILE A 51 11.33 -0.19 8.30
N ILE A 52 10.92 -0.22 7.03
CA ILE A 52 10.88 0.96 6.15
C ILE A 52 9.90 1.99 6.72
N PHE A 53 8.64 1.62 6.94
CA PHE A 53 7.64 2.55 7.46
C PHE A 53 8.00 3.07 8.86
N GLY A 54 8.53 2.21 9.73
CA GLY A 54 9.00 2.62 11.05
C GLY A 54 10.12 3.67 10.98
N ASN A 55 11.06 3.54 10.03
CA ASN A 55 12.10 4.55 9.82
C ASN A 55 11.56 5.81 9.16
N VAL A 56 10.71 5.68 8.13
CA VAL A 56 10.10 6.81 7.43
C VAL A 56 9.34 7.70 8.39
N PHE A 57 8.42 7.14 9.19
CA PHE A 57 7.62 7.94 10.11
C PHE A 57 8.42 8.50 11.30
N ARG A 58 9.48 7.80 11.73
CA ARG A 58 10.29 8.25 12.87
C ARG A 58 11.35 9.28 12.50
N LYS A 59 11.97 9.16 11.33
CA LYS A 59 13.18 9.92 10.97
C LYS A 59 12.96 10.95 9.90
N LEU A 60 11.86 10.86 9.14
CA LEU A 60 11.61 11.76 8.02
C LEU A 60 10.40 12.64 8.29
N ASP A 61 10.49 13.87 7.82
CA ASP A 61 9.35 14.73 7.54
C ASP A 61 9.15 14.77 6.02
N LEU A 62 8.02 14.25 5.56
CA LEU A 62 7.70 14.07 4.14
C LEU A 62 6.62 15.05 3.74
N HIS A 63 6.88 15.81 2.68
CA HIS A 63 5.91 16.69 2.04
C HIS A 63 5.71 16.26 0.59
N SER A 64 4.46 16.07 0.19
CA SER A 64 4.10 15.82 -1.21
C SER A 64 4.00 17.16 -1.92
N ASP A 65 4.73 17.31 -3.02
CA ASP A 65 4.76 18.55 -3.80
C ASP A 65 3.58 18.61 -4.80
N ASN A 66 2.95 17.46 -5.08
CA ASN A 66 1.76 17.30 -5.91
C ASN A 66 0.69 16.41 -5.23
N ASP A 67 -0.55 16.51 -5.72
CA ASP A 67 -1.61 15.57 -5.34
C ASP A 67 -1.50 14.30 -6.18
N ILE A 68 -0.66 13.38 -5.71
CA ILE A 68 -0.38 12.11 -6.38
C ILE A 68 -1.66 11.32 -6.72
N TRP A 69 -2.72 11.44 -5.93
CA TRP A 69 -3.93 10.65 -6.12
C TRP A 69 -4.75 11.12 -7.32
N SER A 70 -4.63 12.39 -7.68
CA SER A 70 -5.28 12.96 -8.86
C SER A 70 -4.52 12.70 -10.17
N GLU A 71 -3.21 12.46 -10.07
CA GLU A 71 -2.30 12.37 -11.22
C GLU A 71 -1.91 10.93 -11.59
N VAL A 72 -2.04 9.98 -10.65
CA VAL A 72 -1.65 8.58 -10.85
C VAL A 72 -2.52 7.92 -11.92
N GLN A 73 -1.87 7.54 -13.02
CA GLN A 73 -2.40 6.58 -13.99
C GLN A 73 -1.60 5.28 -13.90
N LEU A 74 -2.28 4.20 -13.54
CA LEU A 74 -1.69 2.87 -13.44
C LEU A 74 -1.74 2.17 -14.81
N GLY A 75 -0.59 1.71 -15.28
CA GLY A 75 -0.47 0.77 -16.39
C GLY A 75 -0.35 -0.66 -15.87
N GLU A 76 -1.27 -1.53 -16.29
CA GLU A 76 -1.27 -2.95 -15.93
C GLU A 76 -0.42 -3.75 -16.93
N TYR A 77 0.86 -3.94 -16.60
CA TYR A 77 1.78 -4.81 -17.34
C TYR A 77 2.04 -6.10 -16.53
N PHE A 78 3.28 -6.60 -16.49
CA PHE A 78 3.68 -7.68 -15.59
C PHE A 78 3.71 -7.25 -14.11
N VAL A 79 4.01 -5.97 -13.88
CA VAL A 79 3.91 -5.29 -12.58
C VAL A 79 3.16 -3.97 -12.77
N PRO A 80 2.44 -3.46 -11.76
CA PRO A 80 1.84 -2.14 -11.82
C PRO A 80 2.94 -1.10 -12.01
N MET A 81 2.84 -0.29 -13.06
CA MET A 81 3.73 0.84 -13.29
C MET A 81 2.93 2.13 -13.40
N TYR A 82 3.46 3.21 -12.84
CA TYR A 82 2.89 4.53 -13.02
C TYR A 82 3.29 5.09 -14.39
N LYS A 83 2.36 5.79 -15.04
CA LYS A 83 2.66 6.49 -16.30
C LYS A 83 3.21 7.88 -16.00
N GLY A 84 4.50 8.07 -16.26
CA GLY A 84 5.21 9.33 -16.02
C GLY A 84 5.73 9.48 -14.59
N ASP A 85 6.31 10.64 -14.29
CA ASP A 85 6.86 10.97 -12.97
C ASP A 85 5.77 11.54 -12.08
N VAL A 86 5.01 10.65 -11.43
CA VAL A 86 3.82 11.02 -10.64
C VAL A 86 4.10 11.28 -9.16
N LEU A 87 5.28 10.89 -8.66
CA LEU A 87 5.66 11.10 -7.26
C LEU A 87 6.70 12.23 -7.17
N SER A 88 6.27 13.40 -6.75
CA SER A 88 7.14 14.51 -6.37
C SER A 88 6.97 14.78 -4.88
N ALA A 89 8.02 14.50 -4.12
CA ALA A 89 8.00 14.69 -2.67
C ALA A 89 9.35 15.15 -2.15
N THR A 90 9.31 16.07 -1.19
CA THR A 90 10.48 16.53 -0.45
C THR A 90 10.56 15.80 0.89
N ALA A 91 11.74 15.31 1.23
CA ALA A 91 12.02 14.65 2.50
C ALA A 91 13.09 15.44 3.28
N LYS A 92 12.85 15.67 4.57
CA LYS A 92 13.83 16.24 5.50
C LYS A 92 14.00 15.32 6.71
N GLU A 93 15.14 15.41 7.39
CA GLU A 93 15.32 14.72 8.67
C GLU A 93 14.40 15.35 9.71
N ARG A 94 13.73 14.50 10.48
CA ARG A 94 12.85 14.88 11.59
C ARG A 94 13.68 14.99 12.85
N GLU A 95 13.69 16.18 13.46
CA GLU A 95 14.32 16.44 14.77
C GLU A 95 13.67 15.67 15.92
#